data_AF-A0A1Z9N8Z1-F1
#
_entry.id   AF-A0A1Z9N8Z1-F1
#
_cell.length_a   1.000
_cell.length_b   1.000
_cell.length_c   1.000
_cell.angle_alpha   90.00
_cell.angle_beta   90.00
_cell.angle_gamma   90.00
#
_symmetry.space_group_name_H-M   'P 1'
#
loop_
_entity.id
_entity.type
_entity.pdbx_description
1 polymer ?
#
loop_
_entity_poly.entity_id
_entity_poly.type
_entity_poly.pdbx_seq_one_letter_code
_entity_poly.pdbx_strand_id
1 'polypeptide(L)' 'MIFERWRHVYGCGKWFHTARCSITNQVFGSYSAKEAVPPKSLLAKIRSSRVDFKGWVK' A
#
# COMPACT_ATOMS: atom_id res chain seq x y z
N MET A 1 -6.50 6.49 3.95
CA MET A 1 -5.43 5.64 3.37
C MET A 1 -6.08 4.71 2.34
N ILE A 2 -5.43 4.43 1.21
CA ILE A 2 -5.95 3.48 0.22
C ILE A 2 -4.92 2.37 -0.07
N PHE A 3 -5.42 1.18 -0.38
CA PHE A 3 -4.65 0.02 -0.84
C PHE A 3 -5.14 -0.34 -2.24
N GLU A 4 -4.28 -0.22 -3.24
CA GLU A 4 -4.65 -0.35 -4.65
C GLU A 4 -3.66 -1.25 -5.39
N ARG A 5 -4.03 -1.66 -6.62
CA ARG A 5 -3.20 -2.53 -7.47
C ARG A 5 -2.53 -1.73 -8.56
N TRP A 6 -1.22 -1.86 -8.67
CA TRP A 6 -0.41 -1.24 -9.72
C TRP A 6 0.18 -2.31 -10.63
N ARG A 7 0.41 -1.97 -11.90
CA ARG A 7 1.08 -2.82 -12.88
C ARG A 7 2.28 -2.07 -13.46
N HIS A 8 3.43 -2.72 -13.50
CA HIS A 8 4.61 -2.15 -14.14
C HIS A 8 4.54 -2.33 -15.67
N VAL A 9 3.61 -1.62 -16.33
CA VAL A 9 3.26 -1.81 -17.75
C VAL A 9 4.46 -1.61 -18.68
N TYR A 10 5.25 -0.56 -18.45
CA TYR A 10 6.42 -0.23 -19.27
C TYR A 10 7.71 -0.94 -18.82
N GLY A 11 7.57 -2.05 -18.09
CA GLY A 11 8.70 -2.83 -17.61
C GLY A 11 8.34 -4.30 -17.46
N CYS A 12 8.49 -4.85 -16.25
CA CYS A 12 8.32 -6.29 -16.03
C CYS A 12 6.87 -6.81 -16.15
N GLY A 13 5.87 -5.92 -16.34
CA GLY A 13 4.47 -6.30 -16.55
C GLY A 13 3.75 -6.86 -15.31
N LYS A 14 4.46 -7.02 -14.19
CA LYS A 14 3.96 -7.64 -12.95
C LYS A 14 3.00 -6.71 -12.21
N TRP A 15 2.02 -7.34 -11.57
CA TRP A 15 1.10 -6.70 -10.64
C TRP A 15 1.66 -6.70 -9.21
N PHE A 16 1.37 -5.65 -8.46
CA PHE A 16 1.66 -5.54 -7.04
C PHE A 16 0.64 -4.62 -6.36
N HIS A 17 0.57 -4.70 -5.03
CA HIS A 17 -0.24 -3.79 -4.23
C HIS A 17 0.59 -2.62 -3.73
N THR A 18 -0.03 -1.45 -3.62
CA THR A 18 0.58 -0.23 -3.10
C THR A 18 -0.32 0.37 -2.03
N ALA A 19 0.28 0.81 -0.93
CA ALA A 19 -0.38 1.63 0.08
C ALA A 19 0.02 3.10 -0.12
N ARG A 20 -0.95 3.96 -0.46
CA ARG A 20 -0.72 5.41 -0.62
C ARG A 20 -1.83 6.26 -0.03
N CYS A 21 -1.53 7.54 0.17
CA CYS A 21 -2.57 8.52 0.40
C CYS A 21 -3.12 9.06 -0.92
N SER A 22 -4.44 9.06 -1.08
CA SER A 22 -5.11 9.64 -2.25
C SER A 22 -5.10 11.16 -2.31
N ILE A 23 -4.84 11.83 -1.18
CA ILE A 23 -4.82 13.30 -1.08
C ILE A 23 -3.40 13.82 -1.35
N THR A 24 -2.40 13.29 -0.64
CA THR A 24 -1.01 13.78 -0.71
C THR A 24 -0.13 13.00 -1.70
N ASN A 25 -0.65 11.94 -2.31
CA ASN A 25 0.09 11.00 -3.17
C ASN A 25 1.34 10.34 -2.55
N GLN A 26 1.55 10.49 -1.24
CA GLN A 26 2.64 9.84 -0.53
C GLN A 26 2.48 8.31 -0.58
N VAL A 27 3.51 7.62 -1.05
CA VAL A 27 3.59 6.16 -1.07
C VAL A 27 4.30 5.67 0.19
N PHE A 28 3.67 4.78 0.95
CA PHE A 28 4.24 4.24 2.19
C PHE A 28 5.03 2.95 1.95
N GLY A 29 4.61 2.19 0.94
CA GLY A 29 5.29 0.99 0.46
C GLY A 29 4.42 0.18 -0.49
N SER A 30 5.02 -0.88 -1.03
CA SER A 30 4.38 -1.87 -1.89
C SER A 30 4.58 -3.27 -1.34
N TYR A 31 3.73 -4.20 -1.77
CA TYR A 31 3.82 -5.60 -1.41
C TYR A 31 3.30 -6.49 -2.55
N SER A 32 3.65 -7.77 -2.49
CA SER A 32 3.36 -8.74 -3.55
C SER A 32 1.86 -8.83 -3.85
N ALA A 33 1.49 -8.95 -5.13
CA ALA A 33 0.10 -9.20 -5.53
C ALA A 33 -0.46 -10.56 -5.06
N LYS A 34 0.40 -11.46 -4.55
CA LYS A 34 -0.02 -12.75 -3.97
C LYS A 34 -0.50 -12.62 -2.52
N GLU A 35 -0.10 -11.55 -1.84
CA GLU A 35 -0.47 -11.32 -0.44
C GLU A 35 -1.88 -10.73 -0.37
N ALA A 36 -2.80 -11.46 0.26
CA ALA A 36 -4.18 -11.01 0.43
C ALA A 36 -4.33 -9.86 1.43
N VAL A 37 -3.32 -9.65 2.28
CA VAL A 37 -3.31 -8.65 3.35
C VAL A 37 -2.00 -7.87 3.34
N PRO A 38 -2.00 -6.58 3.70
CA PRO A 38 -0.76 -5.80 3.79
C PRO A 38 0.14 -6.32 4.93
N PRO A 39 1.48 -6.35 4.75
CA PRO A 39 2.41 -6.75 5.79
C PRO A 39 2.30 -5.90 7.06
N LYS A 40 2.48 -6.51 8.23
CA LYS A 40 2.43 -5.81 9.53
C LYS A 40 3.43 -4.64 9.62
N SER A 41 4.62 -4.79 9.04
CA SER A 41 5.64 -3.74 8.99
C SER A 41 5.17 -2.50 8.21
N LEU A 42 4.45 -2.71 7.10
CA LEU A 42 3.86 -1.63 6.32
C LEU A 42 2.76 -0.91 7.10
N LEU A 43 1.90 -1.66 7.79
CA LEU A 43 0.86 -1.07 8.66
C LEU A 43 1.46 -0.25 9.81
N ALA A 44 2.55 -0.72 10.43
CA ALA A 44 3.25 0.01 11.47
C ALA A 44 3.84 1.33 10.94
N LYS A 45 4.47 1.30 9.76
CA LYS A 45 4.99 2.50 9.10
C LYS A 45 3.89 3.52 8.79
N ILE A 46 2.74 3.05 8.30
CA ILE A 46 1.57 3.90 8.06
C ILE A 46 1.07 4.51 9.38
N ARG A 47 0.89 3.71 10.44
CA ARG A 47 0.45 4.21 11.76
C ARG A 47 1.38 5.28 12.32
N SER A 48 2.70 5.12 12.15
CA SER A 48 3.68 6.12 12.60
C SER A 48 3.59 7.43 11.82
N SER A 49 3.25 7.39 10.53
CA SER A 49 3.18 8.58 9.67
C SER A 49 1.77 9.20 9.58
N ARG A 50 0.73 8.47 9.97
CA ARG A 50 -0.68 8.86 9.84
C ARG A 50 -1.44 8.54 11.12
N VAL A 51 -1.61 9.55 11.97
CA VAL A 51 -2.33 9.45 13.25
C VAL A 51 -3.83 9.15 13.06
N ASP A 52 -4.39 9.53 11.91
CA ASP A 52 -5.78 9.30 11.52
C ASP A 52 -6.02 7.89 10.93
N PHE A 53 -4.99 7.05 10.82
CA PHE A 53 -5.11 5.74 10.22
C PHE A 53 -5.85 4.74 11.14
N LYS A 54 -7.10 4.45 10.78
CA LYS A 54 -8.01 3.54 11.53
C LYS A 54 -7.70 2.04 11.39
N GLY A 55 -6.70 1.66 10.58
CA GLY A 55 -6.35 0.26 10.31
C GLY A 55 -6.75 -0.21 8.92
N TRP A 56 -6.37 -1.45 8.59
CA TRP A 56 -6.74 -2.11 7.34
C TRP A 56 -8.04 -2.90 7.56
N VAL A 57 -9.03 -2.64 6.71
CA VAL A 57 -10.31 -3.36 6.67
C VAL A 57 -10.37 -4.08 5.33
N LYS A 58 -10.71 -5.36 5.36
CA LYS A 58 -10.76 -6.26 4.20
C LYS A 58 -11.99 -6.00 3.35
#